data_AF-A0A7R8GV76-F1
#
_entry.id   AF-A0A7R8GV76-F1
#
_cell.length_a   1.000
_cell.length_b   1.000
_cell.length_c   1.000
_cell.angle_alpha   90.00
_cell.angle_beta   90.00
_cell.angle_gamma   90.00
#
_symmetry.space_group_name_H-M   'P 1'
#
loop_
_entity.id
_entity.type
_entity.pdbx_description
1 polymer ?
#
loop_
_entity_poly.entity_id
_entity_poly.type
_entity_poly.pdbx_seq_one_letter_code
_entity_poly.pdbx_strand_id
1 'polypeptide(L)'
;MTRQTFNLFTSEDSSAAWDKSLLSYFCTGLHQHLKHLHACLTQEVGLQEPPLMHEDSRQAVRKYFHRIAVYLKEKSYSPCAWEVVRAEIVRCFSSSETMQKNI
;
A
#
# COMPACT_ATOMS: atom_id res chain seq x y z
N MET A 1 -3.75 -0.35 3.44
CA MET A 1 -2.77 0.35 2.58
C MET A 1 -1.67 -0.59 2.07
N THR A 2 -0.94 -1.27 2.95
CA THR A 2 0.25 -2.10 2.65
C THR A 2 0.08 -3.09 1.50
N ARG A 3 -1.04 -3.80 1.41
CA ARG A 3 -1.28 -4.79 0.33
C ARG A 3 -1.38 -4.13 -1.05
N GLN A 4 -2.03 -2.96 -1.12
CA GLN A 4 -2.17 -2.25 -2.40
C GLN A 4 -0.84 -1.62 -2.83
N THR A 5 -0.07 -1.08 -1.88
CA THR A 5 1.31 -0.64 -2.15
C THR A 5 2.15 -1.78 -2.68
N PHE A 6 2.14 -2.94 -2.01
CA PHE A 6 2.89 -4.11 -2.47
C PHE A 6 2.54 -4.46 -3.92
N ASN A 7 1.26 -4.60 -4.24
CA ASN A 7 0.80 -4.91 -5.60
C ASN A 7 1.26 -3.87 -6.64
N LEU A 8 1.23 -2.58 -6.28
CA LEU A 8 1.64 -1.49 -7.17
C LEU A 8 3.14 -1.58 -7.50
N PHE A 9 3.98 -1.80 -6.49
CA PHE A 9 5.44 -1.81 -6.65
C PHE A 9 6.00 -3.15 -7.17
N THR A 10 5.20 -4.24 -7.14
CA THR A 10 5.55 -5.49 -7.81
C THR A 10 5.11 -5.55 -9.28
N SER A 11 4.46 -4.50 -9.80
CA SER A 11 4.05 -4.45 -11.20
C SER A 11 5.23 -4.27 -12.15
N GLU A 12 5.09 -4.74 -13.39
CA GLU A 12 6.12 -4.58 -14.43
C GLU A 12 6.44 -3.11 -14.69
N ASP A 13 5.40 -2.27 -14.76
CA ASP A 13 5.53 -0.81 -14.94
C ASP A 13 6.39 -0.16 -13.84
N SER A 14 6.27 -0.66 -12.60
CA SER A 14 7.07 -0.17 -11.48
C SER A 14 8.52 -0.64 -11.57
N SER A 15 8.73 -1.89 -11.98
CA SER A 15 10.08 -2.48 -12.08
C SER A 15 10.99 -1.74 -13.07
N ALA A 16 10.41 -1.10 -14.08
CA ALA A 16 11.14 -0.28 -15.05
C ALA A 16 11.47 1.13 -14.51
N ALA A 17 10.72 1.62 -13.53
CA ALA A 17 10.85 2.97 -12.99
C ALA A 17 11.85 3.09 -11.83
N TRP A 18 12.19 1.99 -11.17
CA TRP A 18 12.95 1.98 -9.91
C TRP A 18 14.27 1.22 -10.02
N ASP A 19 15.23 1.60 -9.17
CA ASP A 19 16.40 0.76 -8.92
C ASP A 19 15.96 -0.61 -8.39
N LYS A 20 16.42 -1.69 -9.04
CA LYS A 20 15.96 -3.05 -8.76
C LYS A 20 16.32 -3.50 -7.35
N SER A 21 17.47 -3.09 -6.82
CA SER A 21 17.91 -3.46 -5.48
C SER A 21 17.04 -2.78 -4.43
N LEU A 22 16.83 -1.48 -4.57
CA LEU A 22 15.97 -0.70 -3.67
C LEU A 22 14.51 -1.17 -3.73
N LEU A 23 14.00 -1.45 -4.93
CA LEU A 23 12.63 -1.97 -5.12
C LEU A 23 12.47 -3.34 -4.45
N SER A 24 13.44 -4.23 -4.62
CA SER A 24 13.44 -5.56 -4.00
C SER A 24 13.45 -5.47 -2.47
N TYR A 25 14.31 -4.62 -1.91
CA TYR A 25 14.37 -4.36 -0.47
C TYR A 25 13.04 -3.82 0.06
N PHE A 26 12.47 -2.83 -0.64
CA PHE A 26 11.18 -2.25 -0.27
C PHE A 26 10.03 -3.26 -0.30
N CYS A 27 9.90 -4.03 -1.38
CA CYS A 27 8.88 -5.07 -1.52
C CYS A 27 9.03 -6.18 -0.47
N THR A 28 10.27 -6.54 -0.11
CA THR A 28 10.55 -7.50 0.97
C THR A 28 10.06 -6.98 2.32
N GLY A 29 10.36 -5.71 2.65
CA GLY A 29 9.85 -5.06 3.86
C GLY A 29 8.32 -5.01 3.91
N LEU A 30 7.68 -4.64 2.80
CA LEU A 30 6.21 -4.65 2.69
C LEU A 30 5.62 -6.05 2.89
N HIS A 31 6.25 -7.08 2.33
CA HIS A 31 5.81 -8.46 2.48
C HIS A 31 5.92 -8.95 3.93
N GLN A 32 7.01 -8.63 4.62
CA GLN A 32 7.18 -8.93 6.04
C GLN A 32 6.11 -8.21 6.90
N HIS A 33 5.86 -6.93 6.62
CA HIS A 33 4.82 -6.17 7.30
C HIS A 33 3.43 -6.78 7.07
N LEU A 34 3.12 -7.23 5.85
CA LEU A 34 1.87 -7.94 5.55
C LEU A 34 1.70 -9.24 6.34
N LYS A 35 2.78 -10.02 6.51
CA LYS A 35 2.76 -11.23 7.34
C LYS A 35 2.42 -10.89 8.79
N HIS A 36 3.00 -9.82 9.33
CA HIS A 36 2.71 -9.38 10.69
C HIS A 36 1.25 -8.94 10.86
N LEU A 37 0.73 -8.11 9.94
CA LEU A 37 -0.68 -7.70 9.95
C LEU A 37 -1.64 -8.90 9.85
N HIS A 38 -1.31 -9.90 9.03
CA HIS A 38 -2.12 -11.11 8.91
C HIS A 38 -2.14 -11.91 10.22
N ALA A 39 -0.99 -12.00 10.91
CA ALA A 39 -0.92 -12.65 12.22
C ALA A 39 -1.79 -11.93 13.27
N CYS A 40 -1.76 -10.59 13.31
CA CYS A 40 -2.62 -9.78 14.18
C CYS A 40 -4.11 -10.02 13.91
N LEU A 41 -4.52 -9.99 12.64
CA LEU A 41 -5.91 -10.27 12.25
C LEU A 41 -6.34 -11.68 12.66
N THR A 42 -5.46 -12.67 12.54
CA THR A 42 -5.75 -14.05 12.94
C THR A 42 -5.94 -14.18 14.46
N GLN A 43 -5.24 -13.35 15.25
CA GLN A 43 -5.38 -13.28 16.70
C GLN A 43 -6.69 -12.57 17.12
N GLU A 44 -7.13 -11.56 16.36
CA GLU A 44 -8.38 -10.82 16.58
C GLU A 44 -9.65 -11.62 16.25
N VAL A 45 -9.59 -12.63 15.38
CA VAL A 45 -10.77 -13.48 15.06
C VAL A 45 -11.35 -14.19 16.30
N GLY A 46 -10.62 -14.25 17.42
CA GLY A 46 -11.12 -14.70 18.72
C GLY A 46 -11.95 -13.67 19.53
N LEU A 47 -11.99 -12.39 19.12
CA LEU A 47 -12.61 -11.27 19.84
C LEU A 47 -13.43 -10.43 18.83
N GLN A 48 -14.73 -10.71 18.70
CA GLN A 48 -15.61 -10.14 17.68
C GLN A 48 -15.72 -8.60 17.67
N GLU A 49 -15.53 -8.00 16.49
CA GLU A 49 -16.36 -6.91 15.95
C GLU A 49 -16.88 -7.31 14.55
N PRO A 50 -18.04 -6.80 14.08
CA PRO A 50 -18.62 -7.19 12.81
C PRO A 50 -17.74 -6.78 11.61
N PRO A 51 -17.60 -7.61 10.56
CA PRO A 51 -16.75 -7.32 9.38
C PRO A 51 -17.13 -6.05 8.59
N LEU A 52 -18.29 -5.45 8.85
CA LEU A 52 -18.91 -4.41 8.01
C LEU A 52 -18.15 -3.07 8.03
N MET A 53 -17.71 -2.61 9.21
CA MET A 53 -16.91 -1.36 9.35
C MET A 53 -15.56 -1.46 8.60
N HIS A 54 -15.02 -2.68 8.49
CA HIS A 54 -13.76 -2.95 7.81
C HIS A 54 -13.92 -2.99 6.28
N GLU A 55 -15.09 -3.37 5.74
CA GLU A 55 -15.30 -3.46 4.29
C GLU A 55 -15.39 -2.09 3.60
N ASP A 56 -16.09 -1.11 4.19
CA ASP A 56 -16.16 0.24 3.62
C ASP A 56 -14.79 0.91 3.58
N SER A 57 -14.02 0.77 4.66
CA SER A 57 -12.64 1.24 4.76
C SER A 57 -11.73 0.55 3.73
N ARG A 58 -11.84 -0.78 3.59
CA ARG A 58 -11.10 -1.54 2.56
C ARG A 58 -11.47 -1.12 1.15
N GLN A 59 -12.75 -0.85 0.90
CA GLN A 59 -13.22 -0.38 -0.41
C GLN A 59 -12.71 1.03 -0.71
N ALA A 60 -12.71 1.95 0.26
CA ALA A 60 -12.13 3.28 0.11
C ALA A 60 -10.64 3.21 -0.26
N VAL A 61 -9.87 2.35 0.41
CA VAL A 61 -8.46 2.10 0.08
C VAL A 61 -8.30 1.56 -1.35
N ARG A 62 -9.15 0.61 -1.78
CA ARG A 62 -9.12 0.10 -3.16
C ARG A 62 -9.40 1.19 -4.19
N LYS A 63 -10.45 2.01 -3.98
CA LYS A 63 -10.80 3.14 -4.85
C LYS A 63 -9.67 4.16 -4.94
N TYR A 64 -9.00 4.44 -3.83
CA TYR A 64 -7.85 5.35 -3.79
C TYR A 64 -6.68 4.84 -4.65
N PHE A 65 -6.27 3.58 -4.49
CA PHE A 65 -5.21 3.01 -5.33
C PHE A 65 -5.60 2.84 -6.79
N HIS A 66 -6.89 2.62 -7.07
CA HIS A 66 -7.39 2.65 -8.45
C HIS A 66 -7.14 4.02 -9.10
N ARG A 67 -7.40 5.13 -8.39
CA ARG A 67 -7.10 6.49 -8.89
C ARG A 67 -5.61 6.69 -9.16
N ILE A 68 -4.74 6.15 -8.31
CA ILE A 68 -3.28 6.18 -8.53
C ILE A 68 -2.90 5.43 -9.82
N ALA A 69 -3.46 4.23 -10.03
CA ALA A 69 -3.19 3.44 -11.22
C ALA A 69 -3.69 4.15 -12.50
N VAL A 70 -4.86 4.78 -12.45
CA VAL A 70 -5.39 5.59 -13.56
C VAL A 70 -4.46 6.78 -13.83
N TYR A 71 -4.04 7.51 -12.81
CA TYR A 71 -3.10 8.63 -12.93
C TYR A 71 -1.78 8.22 -13.61
N LEU A 72 -1.20 7.10 -13.21
CA LEU A 72 0.04 6.59 -13.82
C LEU A 72 -0.15 6.30 -15.31
N LYS A 73 -1.27 5.67 -15.68
CA LYS A 73 -1.62 5.41 -17.09
C LYS A 73 -1.78 6.69 -17.89
N GLU A 74 -2.52 7.67 -17.37
CA GLU A 74 -2.73 8.98 -18.03
C GLU A 74 -1.41 9.74 -18.21
N LYS A 75 -0.46 9.58 -17.29
CA LYS A 75 0.88 10.18 -17.37
C LYS A 75 1.90 9.29 -18.09
N SER A 76 1.44 8.25 -18.78
CA SER A 76 2.29 7.31 -19.55
C SER A 76 3.46 6.77 -18.72
N TYR A 77 3.23 6.55 -17.42
CA TYR A 77 4.24 6.04 -16.49
C TYR A 77 5.55 6.84 -16.50
N SER A 78 5.48 8.14 -16.81
CA SER A 78 6.66 9.01 -16.84
C SER A 78 7.39 9.06 -15.49
N PRO A 79 8.71 9.32 -15.47
CA PRO A 79 9.47 9.42 -14.23
C PRO A 79 8.84 10.39 -13.22
N CYS A 80 8.43 11.59 -13.67
CA CYS A 80 7.76 12.57 -12.81
C CYS A 80 6.45 12.05 -12.20
N ALA A 81 5.69 11.21 -12.92
CA ALA A 81 4.48 10.62 -12.37
C ALA A 81 4.80 9.63 -11.25
N TRP A 82 5.86 8.84 -11.40
CA TRP A 82 6.34 7.94 -10.36
C TRP A 82 6.89 8.68 -9.13
N GLU A 83 7.53 9.83 -9.30
CA GLU A 83 7.92 10.71 -8.18
C GLU A 83 6.70 11.12 -7.34
N VAL A 84 5.62 11.57 -8.00
CA VAL A 84 4.37 11.97 -7.34
C VAL A 84 3.77 10.79 -6.58
N VAL A 85 3.69 9.61 -7.21
CA VAL A 85 3.18 8.40 -6.56
C VAL A 85 4.05 8.02 -5.36
N ARG A 86 5.38 8.10 -5.46
CA ARG A 86 6.26 7.81 -4.33
C ARG A 86 6.00 8.75 -3.15
N ALA A 87 5.92 10.06 -3.40
CA ALA A 87 5.64 11.04 -2.36
C ALA A 87 4.29 10.77 -1.68
N GLU A 88 3.28 10.41 -2.47
CA GLU A 88 1.95 10.08 -1.96
C GLU A 88 1.95 8.81 -1.11
N ILE A 89 2.72 7.79 -1.51
CA ILE A 89 2.88 6.55 -0.74
C ILE A 89 3.60 6.81 0.59
N VAL A 90 4.66 7.62 0.60
CA VAL A 90 5.35 8.04 1.83
C VAL A 90 4.35 8.72 2.77
N ARG A 91 3.55 9.67 2.27
CA ARG A 91 2.51 10.35 3.06
C ARG A 91 1.51 9.39 3.68
N CYS A 92 1.07 8.37 2.94
CA CYS A 92 0.16 7.34 3.45
C CYS A 92 0.76 6.53 4.60
N PHE A 93 2.03 6.14 4.51
CA PHE A 93 2.70 5.38 5.58
C PHE A 93 2.93 6.23 6.82
N SER A 94 3.38 7.49 6.68
CA SER A 94 3.52 8.41 7.81
C SER A 94 2.20 8.66 8.55
N SER A 95 1.10 8.75 7.81
CA SER A 95 -0.24 8.87 8.39
C SER A 95 -0.63 7.60 9.17
N SER A 96 -0.31 6.42 8.62
CA SER A 96 -0.60 5.13 9.26
C SER A 96 0.20 4.94 10.55
N GLU A 97 1.48 5.33 10.57
CA GLU A 97 2.32 5.31 11.78
C GLU A 97 1.77 6.24 12.87
N THR A 98 1.23 7.40 12.48
CA THR A 98 0.60 8.33 13.41
C THR A 98 -0.68 7.73 14.01
N MET A 99 -1.50 7.05 13.19
CA MET A 99 -2.67 6.34 13.68
C MET A 99 -2.28 5.22 14.65
N GLN A 100 -1.26 4.42 14.34
CA GLN A 100 -0.78 3.34 15.22
C GLN A 100 -0.27 3.82 16.58
N LYS A 101 0.33 5.02 16.65
CA LYS A 101 0.80 5.61 17.91
C LYS A 101 -0.34 6.13 18.80
N ASN A 102 -1.53 6.31 18.24
CA ASN A 102 -2.69 6.89 18.91
C ASN A 102 -3.77 5.84 19.27
N ILE A 103 -3.47 4.55 19.08
CA ILE A 103 -4.27 3.39 19.52
C ILE A 103 -3.61 2.82 20.77
#